data_AF-A0A968PU24-F1
#
_entry.id   AF-A0A968PU24-F1
#
_cell.length_a   1.000
_cell.length_b   1.000
_cell.length_c   1.000
_cell.angle_alpha   90.00
_cell.angle_beta   90.00
_cell.angle_gamma   90.00
#
_symmetry.space_group_name_H-M   'P 1'
#
loop_
_entity.id
_entity.type
_entity.pdbx_description
1 polymer ?
#
loop_
_entity_poly.entity_id
_entity_poly.type
_entity_poly.pdbx_seq_one_letter_code
_entity_poly.pdbx_strand_id
1 'polypeptide(L)'
;MLDNSQLPLRVGIVGTPGYVQADSTIPTEQIIETIGENTGNLAFQYAVASHIASTKHYVSWDSSDPAWVREVCDILVYPAANAINPRRDHTQRADFIEAVDLPCVVVGLGAQAPELGSEVKLNKGSERWLKVLAERSHSIGVRGEYTADVLARIGIQNTLVLGCPSH
;
A
#
# COMPACT_ATOMS: atom_id res chain seq x y z
N MET A 1 2.33 25.38 26.92
CA MET A 1 2.02 24.11 26.25
C MET A 1 1.99 24.42 24.77
N LEU A 2 2.84 23.76 23.97
CA LEU A 2 2.85 23.96 22.53
C LEU A 2 1.56 23.35 21.95
N ASP A 3 0.93 24.08 21.04
CA ASP A 3 -0.23 23.61 20.30
C ASP A 3 0.22 22.49 19.34
N ASN A 4 -0.11 21.24 19.69
CA ASN A 4 0.27 20.08 18.90
C ASN A 4 -0.42 20.03 17.53
N SER A 5 -1.40 20.92 17.23
CA SER A 5 -2.03 20.97 15.90
C SER A 5 -1.15 21.60 14.82
N GLN A 6 0.07 22.05 15.14
CA GLN A 6 1.02 22.63 14.19
C GLN A 6 2.22 21.72 13.87
N LEU A 7 2.37 20.57 14.54
CA LEU A 7 3.45 19.64 14.23
C LEU A 7 3.13 18.88 12.93
N PRO A 8 4.11 18.71 12.02
CA PRO A 8 3.90 17.93 10.80
C PRO A 8 3.60 16.48 11.16
N LEU A 9 2.63 15.87 10.46
CA LEU A 9 2.27 14.46 10.65
C LEU A 9 3.46 13.54 10.47
N ARG A 10 3.61 12.55 11.35
CA ARG A 10 4.60 11.47 11.22
C ARG A 10 4.02 10.38 10.32
N VAL A 11 4.73 10.05 9.24
CA VAL A 11 4.18 9.22 8.17
C VAL A 11 4.83 7.85 8.16
N GLY A 12 4.02 6.80 8.27
CA GLY A 12 4.44 5.44 7.99
C GLY A 12 4.28 5.14 6.49
N ILE A 13 5.38 4.99 5.76
CA ILE A 13 5.36 4.60 4.35
C ILE A 13 5.49 3.08 4.28
N VAL A 14 4.47 2.42 3.77
CA VAL A 14 4.48 0.96 3.63
C VAL A 14 5.32 0.55 2.42
N GLY A 15 6.39 -0.22 2.65
CA GLY A 15 7.36 -0.65 1.64
C GLY A 15 8.78 -0.13 1.92
N THR A 16 9.52 0.13 0.84
CA THR A 16 10.95 0.50 0.89
C THR A 16 11.15 1.98 0.54
N PRO A 17 12.34 2.56 0.81
CA PRO A 17 12.73 3.88 0.31
C PRO A 17 12.93 3.99 -1.21
N GLY A 18 12.62 2.93 -1.98
CA GLY A 18 12.93 2.86 -3.41
C GLY A 18 14.27 2.19 -3.71
N TYR A 19 14.88 1.58 -2.70
CA TYR A 19 16.00 0.68 -2.83
C TYR A 19 15.90 -0.39 -1.73
N VAL A 20 16.51 -1.54 -1.97
CA VAL A 20 16.72 -2.57 -0.94
C VAL A 20 18.22 -2.58 -0.64
N GLN A 21 18.57 -2.34 0.61
CA GLN A 21 19.94 -2.51 1.06
C GLN A 21 20.14 -4.01 1.32
N ALA A 22 20.88 -4.66 0.44
CA ALA A 22 21.21 -6.06 0.56
C ALA A 22 22.72 -6.25 0.53
N ASP A 23 23.21 -7.22 1.30
CA ASP A 23 24.57 -7.73 1.19
C ASP A 23 24.56 -9.13 0.53
N SER A 24 25.75 -9.71 0.34
CA SER A 24 25.90 -11.01 -0.32
C SER A 24 25.33 -12.20 0.48
N THR A 25 24.84 -11.98 1.69
CA THR A 25 24.28 -13.04 2.55
C THR A 25 22.76 -13.19 2.39
N ILE A 26 22.09 -12.20 1.79
CA ILE A 26 20.65 -12.22 1.58
C ILE A 26 20.37 -12.94 0.25
N PRO A 27 19.56 -14.03 0.25
CA PRO A 27 19.17 -14.71 -0.98
C PRO A 27 18.45 -13.77 -1.96
N THR A 28 18.74 -13.91 -3.25
CA THR A 28 18.13 -13.10 -4.32
C THR A 28 16.60 -13.17 -4.29
N GLU A 29 16.04 -14.35 -3.99
CA GLU A 29 14.61 -14.58 -3.88
C GLU A 29 13.98 -13.68 -2.81
N GLN A 30 14.64 -13.52 -1.67
CA GLN A 30 14.17 -12.66 -0.58
C GLN A 30 14.21 -11.17 -0.98
N ILE A 31 15.22 -10.76 -1.76
CA ILE A 31 15.29 -9.38 -2.30
C ILE A 31 14.13 -9.14 -3.28
N ILE A 32 13.84 -10.11 -4.16
CA ILE A 32 12.74 -10.04 -5.12
C ILE A 32 11.38 -10.01 -4.42
N GLU A 33 11.20 -10.78 -3.35
CA GLU A 33 9.97 -10.77 -2.55
C GLU A 33 9.75 -9.41 -1.86
N THR A 34 10.82 -8.82 -1.30
CA THR A 34 10.78 -7.50 -0.63
C THR A 34 10.26 -6.39 -1.54
N ILE A 35 10.58 -6.46 -2.84
CA ILE A 35 10.12 -5.49 -3.85
C ILE A 35 8.77 -5.88 -4.46
N GLY A 36 8.10 -6.92 -3.96
CA GLY A 36 6.82 -7.40 -4.48
C GLY A 36 6.94 -8.01 -5.88
N GLU A 37 8.06 -8.70 -6.17
CA GLU A 37 8.38 -9.36 -7.44
C GLU A 37 8.42 -8.42 -8.66
N ASN A 38 8.49 -7.10 -8.43
CA ASN A 38 8.50 -6.10 -9.49
C ASN A 38 9.37 -4.91 -9.09
N THR A 39 10.47 -4.69 -9.81
CA THR A 39 11.39 -3.57 -9.57
C THR A 39 10.75 -2.19 -9.80
N GLY A 40 9.69 -2.10 -10.59
CA GLY A 40 8.90 -0.89 -10.75
C GLY A 40 8.25 -0.41 -9.44
N ASN A 41 8.04 -1.30 -8.47
CA ASN A 41 7.56 -0.91 -7.14
C ASN A 41 8.57 -0.04 -6.39
N LEU A 42 9.87 -0.23 -6.62
CA LEU A 42 10.90 0.64 -6.04
C LEU A 42 10.76 2.07 -6.53
N ALA A 43 10.64 2.26 -7.85
CA ALA A 43 10.45 3.58 -8.44
C ALA A 43 9.15 4.23 -7.96
N PHE A 44 8.07 3.45 -7.85
CA PHE A 44 6.78 3.95 -7.38
C PHE A 44 6.83 4.37 -5.89
N GLN A 45 7.43 3.54 -5.03
CA GLN A 45 7.62 3.84 -3.61
C GLN A 45 8.50 5.08 -3.41
N TYR A 46 9.61 5.19 -4.16
CA TYR A 46 10.46 6.38 -4.15
C TYR A 46 9.69 7.63 -4.55
N ALA A 47 8.94 7.59 -5.65
CA ALA A 47 8.18 8.73 -6.15
C ALA A 47 7.17 9.22 -5.10
N VAL A 48 6.35 8.33 -4.55
CA VAL A 48 5.39 8.69 -3.49
C VAL A 48 6.10 9.24 -2.25
N ALA A 49 7.18 8.60 -1.80
CA ALA A 49 7.94 9.06 -0.64
C ALA A 49 8.57 10.44 -0.84
N SER A 50 9.01 10.77 -2.05
CA SER A 50 9.64 12.06 -2.37
C SER A 50 8.66 13.25 -2.34
N HIS A 51 7.36 12.99 -2.51
CA HIS A 51 6.31 14.00 -2.35
C HIS A 51 5.93 14.28 -0.89
N ILE A 52 6.44 13.50 0.07
CA ILE A 52 6.14 13.64 1.49
C ILE A 52 7.30 14.36 2.18
N ALA A 53 7.09 15.61 2.57
CA ALA A 53 8.10 16.42 3.26
C ALA A 53 8.29 16.03 4.74
N SER A 54 7.25 15.48 5.38
CA SER A 54 7.28 15.13 6.81
C SER A 54 8.28 14.03 7.17
N THR A 55 8.45 13.79 8.47
CA THR A 55 9.15 12.62 9.01
C THR A 55 8.53 11.33 8.48
N LYS A 56 9.38 10.43 8.00
CA LYS A 56 8.99 9.18 7.34
C LYS A 56 9.58 7.99 8.10
N HIS A 57 8.73 7.00 8.36
CA HIS A 57 9.12 5.68 8.86
C HIS A 57 8.76 4.65 7.79
N TYR A 58 9.71 3.81 7.38
CA TYR A 58 9.42 2.72 6.44
C TYR A 58 8.86 1.52 7.21
N VAL A 59 7.71 1.05 6.77
CA VAL A 59 6.90 0.03 7.43
C VAL A 59 6.81 -1.19 6.54
N SER A 60 7.13 -2.36 7.09
CA SER A 60 7.01 -3.65 6.43
C SER A 60 5.69 -4.31 6.82
N TRP A 61 5.03 -4.94 5.85
CA TRP A 61 3.84 -5.74 6.11
C TRP A 61 4.11 -6.90 7.08
N ASP A 62 5.30 -7.50 6.97
CA ASP A 62 5.57 -8.81 7.57
C ASP A 62 6.47 -8.72 8.80
N SER A 63 7.19 -7.60 8.99
CA SER A 63 8.21 -7.47 10.03
C SER A 63 8.09 -6.25 10.93
N SER A 64 7.24 -5.27 10.62
CA SER A 64 7.00 -4.15 11.53
C SER A 64 5.99 -4.55 12.60
N ASP A 65 6.27 -4.19 13.86
CA ASP A 65 5.32 -4.34 14.96
C ASP A 65 4.21 -3.28 14.84
N PRO A 66 2.92 -3.67 14.73
CA PRO A 66 1.80 -2.72 14.67
C PRO A 66 1.75 -1.73 15.84
N ALA A 67 2.15 -2.15 17.05
CA ALA A 67 2.13 -1.28 18.23
C ALA A 67 3.17 -0.16 18.10
N TRP A 68 4.38 -0.50 17.66
CA TRP A 68 5.42 0.48 17.36
C TRP A 68 4.97 1.44 16.25
N VAL A 69 4.37 0.93 15.17
CA VAL A 69 3.89 1.78 14.07
C VAL A 69 2.86 2.79 14.56
N ARG A 70 1.91 2.35 15.39
CA ARG A 70 0.90 3.24 16.01
C ARG A 70 1.53 4.28 16.93
N GLU A 71 2.61 3.92 17.64
CA GLU A 71 3.32 4.85 18.51
C GLU A 71 4.05 5.94 17.71
N VAL A 72 4.72 5.58 16.62
CA VAL A 72 5.61 6.49 15.88
C VAL A 72 4.99 7.19 14.68
N CYS A 73 3.83 6.73 14.20
CA CYS A 73 3.13 7.30 13.04
C CYS A 73 1.75 7.83 13.41
N ASP A 74 1.30 8.85 12.66
CA ASP A 74 -0.05 9.40 12.75
C ASP A 74 -0.93 8.94 11.57
N ILE A 75 -0.30 8.52 10.47
CA ILE A 75 -0.95 8.11 9.22
C ILE A 75 -0.09 7.10 8.48
N LEU A 76 -0.74 6.15 7.79
CA LEU A 76 -0.09 5.24 6.84
C LEU A 76 -0.27 5.74 5.41
N VAL A 77 0.83 5.81 4.66
CA VAL A 77 0.80 5.99 3.21
C VAL A 77 1.23 4.69 2.56
N TYR A 78 0.40 4.17 1.65
CA TYR A 78 0.65 2.94 0.94
C TYR A 78 0.79 3.18 -0.58
N PRO A 79 2.02 3.20 -1.12
CA PRO A 79 2.30 3.13 -2.54
C PRO A 79 1.97 1.74 -3.09
N ALA A 80 0.73 1.56 -3.54
CA ALA A 80 0.17 0.23 -3.76
C ALA A 80 0.48 -0.39 -5.12
N ALA A 81 0.83 0.41 -6.13
CA ALA A 81 1.25 -0.05 -7.46
C ALA A 81 0.37 -1.16 -8.05
N ASN A 82 0.89 -2.39 -8.13
CA ASN A 82 0.21 -3.55 -8.71
C ASN A 82 -0.29 -4.55 -7.65
N ALA A 83 -0.58 -4.09 -6.43
CA ALA A 83 -0.73 -4.98 -5.29
C ALA A 83 -1.96 -5.89 -5.32
N ILE A 84 -3.00 -5.63 -6.12
CA ILE A 84 -4.10 -6.60 -6.29
C ILE A 84 -3.61 -7.70 -7.24
N ASN A 85 -3.09 -8.78 -6.67
CA ASN A 85 -2.62 -9.95 -7.38
C ASN A 85 -3.47 -11.19 -6.99
N PRO A 86 -4.23 -11.80 -7.93
CA PRO A 86 -5.08 -12.96 -7.65
C PRO A 86 -4.34 -14.17 -7.06
N ARG A 87 -3.02 -14.26 -7.26
CA ARG A 87 -2.18 -15.37 -6.77
C ARG A 87 -1.73 -15.20 -5.32
N ARG A 88 -1.98 -14.05 -4.69
CA ARG A 88 -1.56 -13.75 -3.32
C ARG A 88 -2.76 -13.64 -2.38
N ASP A 89 -2.55 -14.10 -1.15
CA ASP A 89 -3.47 -13.89 -0.03
C ASP A 89 -2.97 -12.72 0.82
N HIS A 90 -3.81 -11.71 1.02
CA HIS A 90 -3.48 -10.52 1.80
C HIS A 90 -4.09 -10.51 3.21
N THR A 91 -4.49 -11.67 3.74
CA THR A 91 -5.02 -11.80 5.11
C THR A 91 -4.12 -11.12 6.14
N GLN A 92 -2.80 -11.39 6.10
CA GLN A 92 -1.86 -10.79 7.04
C GLN A 92 -1.76 -9.26 6.91
N ARG A 93 -1.95 -8.72 5.68
CA ARG A 93 -2.00 -7.27 5.48
C ARG A 93 -3.27 -6.66 6.04
N ALA A 94 -4.40 -7.37 5.96
CA ALA A 94 -5.63 -6.95 6.62
C ALA A 94 -5.44 -6.90 8.14
N ASP A 95 -4.91 -7.99 8.72
CA ASP A 95 -4.62 -8.09 10.16
C ASP A 95 -3.69 -6.94 10.61
N PHE A 96 -2.66 -6.64 9.80
CA PHE A 96 -1.73 -5.55 10.07
C PHE A 96 -2.41 -4.18 10.10
N ILE A 97 -3.20 -3.82 9.08
CA ILE A 97 -3.88 -2.51 9.06
C ILE A 97 -4.91 -2.38 10.19
N GLU A 98 -5.64 -3.46 10.49
CA GLU A 98 -6.57 -3.49 11.61
C GLU A 98 -5.85 -3.30 12.95
N ALA A 99 -4.70 -3.95 13.14
CA ALA A 99 -3.89 -3.83 14.36
C ALA A 99 -3.22 -2.46 14.50
N VAL A 100 -2.78 -1.85 13.40
CA VAL A 100 -2.21 -0.49 13.40
C VAL A 100 -3.30 0.55 13.67
N ASP A 101 -4.49 0.40 13.05
CA ASP A 101 -5.68 1.24 13.28
C ASP A 101 -5.41 2.76 13.10
N LEU A 102 -4.58 3.09 12.12
CA LEU A 102 -4.33 4.47 11.71
C LEU A 102 -5.09 4.79 10.42
N PRO A 103 -5.39 6.08 10.15
CA PRO A 103 -5.84 6.51 8.84
C PRO A 103 -4.85 6.11 7.74
N CYS A 104 -5.38 5.81 6.56
CA CYS A 104 -4.61 5.36 5.41
C CYS A 104 -4.75 6.32 4.22
N VAL A 105 -3.67 6.46 3.47
CA VAL A 105 -3.64 7.08 2.14
C VAL A 105 -3.10 6.04 1.17
N VAL A 106 -3.99 5.48 0.36
CA VAL A 106 -3.62 4.49 -0.65
C VAL A 106 -3.39 5.19 -1.98
N VAL A 107 -2.21 5.01 -2.56
CA VAL A 107 -1.81 5.69 -3.79
C VAL A 107 -1.61 4.68 -4.91
N GLY A 108 -2.33 4.87 -6.01
CA GLY A 108 -2.18 4.13 -7.25
C GLY A 108 -2.30 2.61 -7.10
N LEU A 109 -3.33 2.14 -6.40
CA LEU A 109 -3.68 0.73 -6.34
C LEU A 109 -4.09 0.23 -7.73
N GLY A 110 -3.56 -0.93 -8.11
CA GLY A 110 -3.75 -1.52 -9.43
C GLY A 110 -4.04 -3.02 -9.35
N ALA A 111 -5.08 -3.44 -10.08
CA ALA A 111 -5.44 -4.83 -10.29
C ALA A 111 -4.68 -5.47 -11.45
N GLN A 112 -4.12 -6.66 -11.20
CA GLN A 112 -3.46 -7.49 -12.20
C GLN A 112 -4.45 -8.51 -12.75
N ALA A 113 -4.91 -8.28 -13.98
CA ALA A 113 -5.69 -9.25 -14.72
C ALA A 113 -4.75 -10.27 -15.39
N PRO A 114 -5.05 -11.59 -15.37
CA PRO A 114 -4.30 -12.59 -16.13
C PRO A 114 -4.27 -12.29 -17.63
N GLU A 115 -5.38 -11.77 -18.15
CA GLU A 115 -5.56 -11.32 -19.54
C GLU A 115 -6.31 -9.98 -19.57
N LEU A 116 -6.12 -9.19 -20.63
CA LEU A 116 -6.78 -7.90 -20.79
C LEU A 116 -8.31 -8.09 -20.77
N GLY A 117 -8.99 -7.43 -19.82
CA GLY A 117 -10.45 -7.51 -19.67
C GLY A 117 -10.96 -8.73 -18.91
N SER A 118 -10.08 -9.64 -18.48
CA SER A 118 -10.48 -10.77 -17.63
C SER A 118 -10.88 -10.31 -16.22
N GLU A 119 -11.77 -11.06 -15.59
CA GLU A 119 -12.19 -10.82 -14.21
C GLU A 119 -11.10 -11.27 -13.22
N VAL A 120 -10.77 -10.40 -12.29
CA VAL A 120 -9.90 -10.72 -11.15
C VAL A 120 -10.73 -11.41 -10.06
N LYS A 121 -10.45 -12.69 -9.83
CA LYS A 121 -11.01 -13.43 -8.70
C LYS A 121 -10.17 -13.18 -7.45
N LEU A 122 -10.77 -12.53 -6.46
CA LEU A 122 -10.14 -12.27 -5.17
C LEU A 122 -10.44 -13.43 -4.20
N ASN A 123 -9.44 -13.84 -3.43
CA ASN A 123 -9.69 -14.65 -2.24
C ASN A 123 -10.25 -13.77 -1.10
N LYS A 124 -10.82 -14.43 -0.07
CA LYS A 124 -11.44 -13.75 1.07
C LYS A 124 -10.47 -12.82 1.82
N GLY A 125 -9.21 -13.22 1.94
CA GLY A 125 -8.17 -12.42 2.60
C GLY A 125 -7.90 -11.11 1.87
N SER A 126 -7.76 -11.17 0.55
CA SER A 126 -7.56 -10.00 -0.31
C SER A 126 -8.80 -9.11 -0.38
N GLU A 127 -10.01 -9.67 -0.40
CA GLU A 127 -11.24 -8.89 -0.31
C GLU A 127 -11.34 -8.13 1.02
N ARG A 128 -11.07 -8.80 2.16
CA ARG A 128 -11.05 -8.17 3.49
C ARG A 128 -10.01 -7.06 3.55
N TRP A 129 -8.79 -7.33 3.08
CA TRP A 129 -7.72 -6.33 3.07
C TRP A 129 -8.13 -5.05 2.31
N LEU A 130 -8.77 -5.19 1.15
CA LEU A 130 -9.26 -4.04 0.38
C LEU A 130 -10.37 -3.29 1.12
N LYS A 131 -11.29 -3.99 1.80
CA LYS A 131 -12.35 -3.38 2.60
C LYS A 131 -11.79 -2.60 3.78
N VAL A 132 -10.81 -3.17 4.50
CA VAL A 132 -10.12 -2.48 5.60
C VAL A 132 -9.41 -1.23 5.08
N LEU A 133 -8.69 -1.31 3.94
CA LEU A 133 -8.09 -0.12 3.33
C LEU A 133 -9.14 0.95 3.00
N ALA A 134 -10.29 0.56 2.48
CA ALA A 134 -11.39 1.46 2.16
C ALA A 134 -11.98 2.13 3.41
N GLU A 135 -12.14 1.38 4.50
CA GLU A 135 -12.62 1.89 5.80
C GLU A 135 -11.64 2.87 6.44
N ARG A 136 -10.34 2.65 6.29
CA ARG A 136 -9.28 3.52 6.84
C ARG A 136 -8.93 4.72 5.97
N SER A 137 -9.44 4.78 4.75
CA SER A 137 -9.11 5.84 3.80
C SER A 137 -10.33 6.71 3.51
N HIS A 138 -10.14 8.02 3.35
CA HIS A 138 -11.20 8.87 2.78
C HIS A 138 -11.55 8.43 1.36
N SER A 139 -10.52 8.14 0.57
CA SER A 139 -10.63 7.53 -0.76
C SER A 139 -9.42 6.65 -1.06
N ILE A 140 -9.59 5.61 -1.87
CA ILE A 140 -8.51 4.79 -2.43
C ILE A 140 -8.13 5.36 -3.79
N GLY A 141 -6.90 5.85 -3.92
CA GLY A 141 -6.33 6.23 -5.21
C GLY A 141 -6.04 4.99 -6.05
N VAL A 142 -6.65 4.87 -7.23
CA VAL A 142 -6.47 3.72 -8.15
C VAL A 142 -5.83 4.15 -9.47
N ARG A 143 -5.16 3.22 -10.16
CA ARG A 143 -4.44 3.48 -11.42
C ARG A 143 -5.34 3.67 -12.65
N GLY A 144 -6.60 3.23 -12.59
CA GLY A 144 -7.50 3.28 -13.73
C GLY A 144 -8.85 2.65 -13.45
N GLU A 145 -9.79 2.87 -14.37
CA GLU A 145 -11.20 2.43 -14.28
C GLU A 145 -11.33 0.94 -14.01
N TYR A 146 -10.50 0.10 -14.66
CA TYR A 146 -10.53 -1.33 -14.41
C TYR A 146 -10.34 -1.70 -12.93
N THR A 147 -9.43 -1.00 -12.23
CA THR A 147 -9.23 -1.28 -10.80
C THR A 147 -10.38 -0.72 -9.96
N ALA A 148 -10.96 0.43 -10.34
CA ALA A 148 -12.17 0.94 -9.71
C ALA A 148 -13.34 -0.05 -9.84
N ASP A 149 -13.56 -0.64 -11.02
CA ASP A 149 -14.59 -1.64 -11.28
C ASP A 149 -14.40 -2.90 -10.42
N VAL A 150 -13.15 -3.37 -10.27
CA VAL A 150 -12.84 -4.52 -9.40
C VAL A 150 -13.22 -4.24 -7.94
N LEU A 151 -12.94 -3.02 -7.45
CA LEU A 151 -13.31 -2.60 -6.09
C LEU A 151 -14.83 -2.42 -5.94
N ALA A 152 -15.49 -1.85 -6.94
CA ALA A 152 -16.93 -1.65 -6.96
C ALA A 152 -17.70 -2.98 -6.84
N ARG A 153 -17.24 -4.04 -7.52
CA ARG A 153 -17.84 -5.39 -7.45
C ARG A 153 -17.84 -6.00 -6.04
N ILE A 154 -16.90 -5.59 -5.18
CA ILE A 154 -16.83 -6.04 -3.78
C ILE A 154 -17.41 -5.01 -2.80
N GLY A 155 -18.13 -4.00 -3.31
CA GLY A 155 -18.86 -3.01 -2.53
C GLY A 155 -18.05 -1.79 -2.10
N ILE A 156 -16.83 -1.61 -2.60
CA ILE A 156 -15.99 -0.46 -2.29
C ILE A 156 -16.26 0.65 -3.31
N GLN A 157 -16.74 1.80 -2.83
CA GLN A 157 -17.20 2.91 -3.68
C GLN A 157 -16.39 4.19 -3.50
N ASN A 158 -15.56 4.29 -2.46
CA ASN A 158 -14.71 5.46 -2.21
C ASN A 158 -13.40 5.40 -3.01
N THR A 159 -13.48 5.20 -4.32
CA THR A 159 -12.31 5.16 -5.20
C THR A 159 -12.10 6.49 -5.93
N LEU A 160 -10.85 6.91 -6.08
CA LEU A 160 -10.45 8.04 -6.89
C LEU A 160 -9.51 7.56 -8.00
N VAL A 161 -9.95 7.65 -9.25
CA VAL A 161 -9.11 7.30 -10.41
C VAL A 161 -8.08 8.40 -10.62
N LEU A 162 -6.80 8.10 -10.42
CA LEU A 162 -5.70 9.07 -10.52
C LEU A 162 -5.18 9.23 -11.96
N GLY A 163 -5.70 8.44 -12.90
CA GLY A 163 -5.18 8.34 -14.25
C GLY A 163 -3.93 7.46 -14.35
N CYS A 164 -3.41 7.28 -15.57
CA CYS A 164 -2.16 6.57 -15.78
C CYS A 164 -0.98 7.50 -15.47
N PRO A 165 0.00 7.12 -14.63
CA PRO A 165 1.19 7.93 -14.37
C PRO A 165 2.13 8.08 -15.59
N SER A 166 1.70 7.67 -16.79
CA SER A 166 2.44 7.76 -18.05
C SER A 166 1.90 8.78 -19.06
N HIS A 167 0.86 9.54 -18.69
CA HIS A 167 0.32 10.64 -19.51
C HIS A 167 0.84 11.99 -19.05
#